data_AF-A0A5C7Q223-F1
#
_entry.id   AF-A0A5C7Q223-F1
#
_cell.length_a   1.000
_cell.length_b   1.000
_cell.length_c   1.000
_cell.angle_alpha   90.00
_cell.angle_beta   90.00
_cell.angle_gamma   90.00
#
_symmetry.space_group_name_H-M   'P 1'
#
loop_
_entity.id
_entity.type
_entity.pdbx_description
1 polymer ?
#
loop_
_entity_poly.entity_id
_entity_poly.type
_entity_poly.pdbx_seq_one_letter_code
_entity_poly.pdbx_strand_id
1 'polypeptide(L)'
;MSLFDPQSVPKSNVFGREAPDSGQKPPETDEITADVDIETLDLDSELVKVYAKAQKLLDTIVGSVDVPANQQAQVFNSVVTMLDRLAKMRTDVYNAERLRKLEQSLIRTLQAYPQELQEAFLRDYERSLSESEQS
;
A
#
# COMPACT_ATOMS: atom_id res chain seq x y z
N MET A 1 64.66 15.73 33.55
CA MET A 1 64.01 14.81 34.50
C MET A 1 62.55 14.69 34.07
N SER A 2 62.23 13.68 33.28
CA SER A 2 60.89 13.40 32.75
C SER A 2 60.61 11.93 33.05
N LEU A 3 59.63 11.65 33.90
CA LEU A 3 59.25 10.30 34.30
C LEU A 3 58.12 9.81 33.39
N PHE A 4 58.47 8.86 32.52
CA PHE A 4 57.51 7.96 31.87
C PHE A 4 58.16 6.58 31.87
N ASP A 5 57.59 5.62 32.59
CA ASP A 5 57.80 4.20 32.33
C ASP A 5 56.49 3.44 32.61
N PRO A 6 55.79 2.95 31.56
CA PRO A 6 54.49 2.29 31.70
C PRO A 6 54.64 0.76 31.63
N GLN A 7 54.73 0.10 32.79
CA GLN A 7 54.54 -1.36 32.89
C GLN A 7 53.87 -1.75 34.22
N SER A 8 52.55 -1.96 34.19
CA SER A 8 51.85 -3.01 34.96
C SER A 8 50.34 -2.93 34.75
N VAL A 9 49.80 -3.81 33.90
CA VAL A 9 48.66 -4.72 34.21
C VAL A 9 48.74 -5.91 33.20
N PRO A 10 48.57 -7.17 33.63
CA PRO A 10 48.90 -8.36 32.84
C PRO A 10 47.87 -8.73 31.77
N LYS A 11 48.37 -9.46 30.75
CA LYS A 11 47.63 -10.03 29.61
C LYS A 11 46.77 -11.21 30.06
N SER A 12 45.45 -11.13 29.88
CA SER A 12 44.59 -12.31 29.74
C SER A 12 44.10 -12.39 28.28
N ASN A 13 44.74 -13.29 27.54
CA ASN A 13 44.26 -13.79 26.26
C ASN A 13 43.09 -14.75 26.53
N VAL A 14 41.92 -14.51 25.92
CA VAL A 14 41.16 -15.58 25.23
C VAL A 14 40.45 -14.93 24.04
N PHE A 15 41.23 -14.68 22.99
CA PHE A 15 40.70 -14.40 21.66
C PHE A 15 40.42 -15.75 20.99
N GLY A 16 39.29 -16.37 21.35
CA GLY A 16 38.72 -17.48 20.60
C GLY A 16 37.78 -16.93 19.54
N ARG A 17 38.32 -16.29 18.50
CA ARG A 17 37.58 -16.12 17.24
C ARG A 17 37.76 -17.39 16.44
N GLU A 18 36.93 -18.39 16.70
CA GLU A 18 36.62 -19.35 15.65
C GLU A 18 35.91 -18.57 14.55
N ALA A 19 36.45 -18.62 13.34
CA ALA A 19 35.77 -18.13 12.17
C ALA A 19 34.44 -18.89 12.04
N PRO A 20 33.28 -18.23 11.88
CA PRO A 20 32.11 -18.95 11.40
C PRO A 20 32.44 -19.43 9.99
N ASP A 21 32.49 -20.75 9.91
CA ASP A 21 32.62 -21.61 8.75
C ASP A 21 31.94 -21.04 7.49
N SER A 22 32.74 -20.90 6.44
CA SER A 22 32.33 -20.59 5.08
C SER A 22 31.52 -21.75 4.51
N GLY A 23 30.23 -21.83 4.84
CA GLY A 23 29.38 -22.92 4.37
C GLY A 23 27.87 -22.67 4.34
N GLN A 24 27.34 -21.66 5.02
CA GLN A 24 25.91 -21.37 4.95
C GLN A 24 25.60 -20.38 3.83
N LYS A 25 25.14 -20.94 2.70
CA LYS A 25 24.37 -20.22 1.69
C LYS A 25 23.31 -19.39 2.43
N PRO A 26 23.16 -18.08 2.15
CA PRO A 26 22.09 -17.27 2.74
C PRO A 26 20.77 -18.03 2.58
N PRO A 27 19.86 -18.00 3.57
CA PRO A 27 18.56 -18.62 3.43
C PRO A 27 17.98 -18.13 2.11
N GLU A 28 17.68 -19.06 1.21
CA GLU A 28 16.94 -18.75 -0.01
C GLU A 28 15.65 -18.10 0.47
N THR A 29 15.61 -16.77 0.41
CA THR A 29 14.34 -16.08 0.32
C THR A 29 13.75 -16.63 -0.95
N ASP A 30 12.84 -17.58 -0.81
CA ASP A 30 11.84 -17.87 -1.83
C ASP A 30 11.28 -16.51 -2.20
N GLU A 31 11.81 -15.94 -3.28
CA GLU A 31 11.19 -14.82 -3.96
C GLU A 31 9.79 -15.35 -4.27
N ILE A 32 8.81 -14.85 -3.52
CA ILE A 32 7.42 -14.98 -3.92
C ILE A 32 7.26 -14.04 -5.12
N THR A 33 7.86 -14.41 -6.25
CA THR A 33 7.49 -13.93 -7.57
C THR A 33 6.26 -14.74 -7.97
N ALA A 34 5.17 -14.53 -7.22
CA ALA A 34 3.88 -14.79 -7.79
C ALA A 34 3.80 -13.84 -8.99
N ASP A 35 3.88 -14.40 -10.19
CA ASP A 35 3.65 -13.72 -11.47
C ASP A 35 2.17 -13.35 -11.50
N VAL A 36 1.81 -12.36 -10.70
CA VAL A 36 0.46 -11.85 -10.55
C VAL A 36 0.31 -10.79 -11.61
N ASP A 37 -0.46 -11.11 -12.63
CA ASP A 37 -0.89 -10.13 -13.61
C ASP A 37 -1.72 -9.05 -12.90
N ILE A 38 -1.11 -7.87 -12.77
CA ILE A 38 -1.65 -6.70 -12.07
C ILE A 38 -2.99 -6.29 -12.69
N GLU A 39 -3.22 -6.55 -13.97
CA GLU A 39 -4.48 -6.19 -14.66
C GLU A 39 -5.67 -7.07 -14.24
N THR A 40 -5.40 -8.28 -13.72
CA THR A 40 -6.44 -9.22 -13.27
C THR A 40 -6.64 -9.24 -11.76
N LEU A 41 -5.82 -8.48 -11.03
CA LEU A 41 -5.83 -8.47 -9.59
C LEU A 41 -6.98 -7.61 -9.05
N ASP A 42 -7.91 -8.24 -8.34
CA ASP A 42 -8.92 -7.54 -7.54
C ASP A 42 -8.25 -6.91 -6.30
N LEU A 43 -7.69 -5.72 -6.52
CA LEU A 43 -7.00 -4.90 -5.53
C LEU A 43 -7.87 -4.61 -4.29
N ASP A 44 -9.19 -4.50 -4.46
CA ASP A 44 -10.12 -4.28 -3.35
C ASP A 44 -10.12 -5.50 -2.41
N SER A 45 -10.29 -6.68 -2.99
CA SER A 45 -10.29 -7.93 -2.23
C SER A 45 -8.94 -8.18 -1.54
N GLU A 46 -7.83 -7.90 -2.22
CA GLU A 46 -6.49 -8.08 -1.68
C GLU A 46 -6.19 -7.09 -0.55
N LEU A 47 -6.57 -5.82 -0.70
CA LEU A 47 -6.35 -4.83 0.35
C LEU A 47 -7.14 -5.14 1.62
N VAL A 48 -8.37 -5.67 1.48
CA VAL A 48 -9.16 -6.17 2.62
C VAL A 48 -8.49 -7.38 3.28
N LYS A 49 -7.95 -8.32 2.50
CA LYS A 49 -7.20 -9.48 3.04
C LYS A 49 -5.96 -9.04 3.81
N VAL A 50 -5.22 -8.07 3.27
CA VAL A 50 -4.02 -7.51 3.92
C VAL A 50 -4.40 -6.77 5.20
N TYR A 51 -5.47 -5.97 5.19
CA TYR A 51 -6.00 -5.32 6.38
C TYR A 51 -6.35 -6.34 7.49
N ALA A 52 -7.08 -7.41 7.15
CA ALA A 52 -7.44 -8.45 8.12
C ALA A 52 -6.21 -9.14 8.74
N LYS A 53 -5.17 -9.40 7.93
CA LYS A 53 -3.89 -9.94 8.43
C LYS A 53 -3.18 -8.95 9.36
N ALA A 54 -3.14 -7.68 8.99
CA ALA A 54 -2.50 -6.63 9.77
C ALA A 54 -3.22 -6.37 11.10
N GLN A 55 -4.56 -6.43 11.10
CA GLN A 55 -5.38 -6.34 12.31
C GLN A 55 -5.11 -7.52 13.25
N LYS A 56 -5.06 -8.75 12.73
CA LYS A 56 -4.72 -9.94 13.52
C LYS A 56 -3.31 -9.83 14.13
N LEU A 57 -2.35 -9.29 13.37
CA LEU A 57 -1.00 -9.02 13.88
C LEU A 57 -1.04 -7.99 15.00
N LEU A 58 -1.77 -6.89 14.81
CA LEU A 58 -1.96 -5.86 15.82
C LEU A 58 -2.56 -6.43 17.11
N ASP A 59 -3.61 -7.25 17.02
CA ASP A 59 -4.24 -7.90 18.19
C ASP A 59 -3.27 -8.83 18.94
N THR A 60 -2.29 -9.41 18.23
CA THR A 60 -1.29 -10.31 18.83
C THR A 60 -0.20 -9.54 19.58
N ILE A 61 0.11 -8.32 19.16
CA ILE A 61 1.18 -7.50 19.75
C ILE A 61 0.68 -6.47 20.75
N VAL A 62 -0.58 -6.04 20.66
CA VAL A 62 -1.19 -5.09 21.58
C VAL A 62 -1.29 -5.72 22.97
N GLY A 63 -0.59 -5.12 23.94
CA GLY A 63 -0.53 -5.63 25.31
C GLY A 63 0.54 -6.70 25.55
N SER A 64 1.30 -7.09 24.52
CA SER A 64 2.48 -7.93 24.71
C SER A 64 3.60 -7.13 25.36
N VAL A 65 4.15 -7.65 26.47
CA VAL A 65 5.30 -7.07 27.19
C VAL A 65 6.60 -7.29 26.41
N ASP A 66 6.63 -8.30 25.53
CA ASP A 66 7.82 -8.68 24.75
C ASP A 66 8.02 -7.82 23.51
N VAL A 67 6.99 -7.08 23.06
CA VAL A 67 7.06 -6.24 21.86
C VAL A 67 7.26 -4.77 22.25
N PRO A 68 8.36 -4.12 21.84
CA PRO A 68 8.58 -2.70 22.11
C PRO A 68 7.44 -1.81 21.59
N ALA A 69 7.03 -0.82 22.38
CA ALA A 69 5.90 0.07 22.06
C ALA A 69 6.04 0.77 20.69
N ASN A 70 7.26 1.10 20.27
CA ASN A 70 7.51 1.69 18.95
C ASN A 70 7.12 0.75 17.80
N GLN A 71 7.37 -0.55 17.92
CA GLN A 71 6.98 -1.53 16.90
C GLN A 71 5.47 -1.73 16.86
N GLN A 72 4.81 -1.70 18.03
CA GLN A 72 3.34 -1.71 18.11
C GLN A 72 2.74 -0.49 17.40
N ALA A 73 3.31 0.70 17.63
CA ALA A 73 2.89 1.93 16.96
C ALA A 73 3.11 1.88 15.43
N GLN A 74 4.21 1.26 14.96
CA GLN A 74 4.46 1.09 13.53
C GLN A 74 3.40 0.22 12.86
N VAL A 75 3.09 -0.95 13.43
CA VAL A 75 2.04 -1.84 12.90
C VAL A 75 0.68 -1.14 12.93
N PHE A 76 0.36 -0.44 14.02
CA PHE A 76 -0.87 0.34 14.13
C PHE A 76 -0.97 1.41 13.03
N ASN A 77 0.08 2.17 12.78
CA ASN A 77 0.10 3.19 11.73
C ASN A 77 -0.03 2.58 10.32
N SER A 78 0.54 1.39 10.10
CA SER A 78 0.33 0.64 8.86
C SER A 78 -1.15 0.25 8.67
N VAL A 79 -1.82 -0.22 9.73
CA VAL A 79 -3.26 -0.54 9.71
C VAL A 79 -4.11 0.70 9.40
N VAL A 80 -3.81 1.84 10.02
CA VAL A 80 -4.50 3.12 9.75
C VAL A 80 -4.32 3.55 8.29
N THR A 81 -3.09 3.45 7.77
CA THR A 81 -2.81 3.79 6.37
C THR A 81 -3.59 2.90 5.39
N MET A 82 -3.76 1.61 5.70
CA MET A 82 -4.55 0.69 4.89
C MET A 82 -6.04 1.05 4.91
N LEU A 83 -6.57 1.45 6.08
CA LEU A 83 -7.96 1.92 6.21
C LEU A 83 -8.22 3.18 5.38
N ASP A 84 -7.30 4.15 5.42
CA ASP A 84 -7.41 5.37 4.63
C ASP A 84 -7.43 5.06 3.12
N ARG A 85 -6.62 4.10 2.68
CA ARG A 85 -6.62 3.64 1.27
C ARG A 85 -7.94 2.98 0.90
N LEU A 86 -8.47 2.09 1.74
CA LEU A 86 -9.77 1.45 1.52
C LEU A 86 -10.91 2.48 1.43
N ALA A 87 -10.91 3.49 2.29
CA ALA A 87 -11.93 4.55 2.28
C ALA A 87 -11.88 5.37 0.99
N LYS A 88 -10.67 5.73 0.52
CA LYS A 88 -10.47 6.43 -0.75
C LYS A 88 -10.93 5.59 -1.93
N MET A 89 -10.49 4.34 -2.03
CA MET A 89 -10.90 3.44 -3.11
C MET A 89 -12.42 3.26 -3.16
N ARG A 90 -13.08 3.07 -2.01
CA ARG A 90 -14.55 3.00 -1.96
C ARG A 90 -15.22 4.28 -2.45
N THR A 91 -14.65 5.43 -2.12
CA THR A 91 -15.14 6.73 -2.59
C THR A 91 -14.99 6.84 -4.10
N ASP A 92 -13.83 6.44 -4.64
CA ASP A 92 -13.54 6.48 -6.07
C ASP A 92 -14.46 5.53 -6.86
N VAL A 93 -14.63 4.30 -6.40
CA VAL A 93 -15.58 3.32 -6.98
C VAL A 93 -17.01 3.85 -6.93
N TYR A 94 -17.45 4.36 -5.78
CA TYR A 94 -18.79 4.93 -5.64
C TYR A 94 -19.00 6.11 -6.58
N ASN A 95 -18.01 7.00 -6.72
CA ASN A 95 -18.07 8.14 -7.62
C ASN A 95 -18.12 7.71 -9.08
N ALA A 96 -17.29 6.74 -9.48
CA ALA A 96 -17.27 6.20 -10.84
C ALA A 96 -18.61 5.53 -11.20
N GLU A 97 -19.14 4.69 -10.31
CA GLU A 97 -20.47 4.09 -10.50
C GLU A 97 -21.57 5.14 -10.59
N ARG A 98 -21.51 6.16 -9.73
CA ARG A 98 -22.50 7.24 -9.71
C ARG A 98 -22.47 8.03 -11.02
N LEU A 99 -21.27 8.37 -11.53
CA LEU A 99 -21.11 9.04 -12.82
C LEU A 99 -21.67 8.18 -13.95
N ARG A 100 -21.31 6.90 -14.01
CA ARG A 100 -21.85 5.95 -14.99
C ARG A 100 -23.38 5.87 -14.94
N LYS A 101 -23.98 5.80 -13.74
CA LYS A 101 -25.43 5.79 -13.56
C LYS A 101 -26.08 7.09 -14.06
N LEU A 102 -25.43 8.23 -13.81
CA LEU A 102 -25.88 9.54 -14.32
C LEU A 102 -25.85 9.59 -15.85
N GLU A 103 -24.75 9.18 -16.49
CA GLU A 103 -24.63 9.13 -17.95
C GLU A 103 -25.68 8.21 -18.58
N GLN A 104 -25.86 7.00 -18.02
CA GLN A 104 -26.91 6.09 -18.49
C GLN A 104 -28.30 6.69 -18.37
N SER A 105 -28.58 7.40 -17.26
CA SER A 105 -29.86 8.09 -17.08
C SER A 105 -30.02 9.25 -18.06
N LEU A 106 -28.96 10.02 -18.31
CA LEU A 106 -28.95 11.10 -19.30
C LEU A 106 -29.27 10.56 -20.69
N ILE A 107 -28.58 9.51 -21.14
CA ILE A 107 -28.81 8.89 -22.45
C ILE A 107 -30.25 8.41 -22.57
N ARG A 108 -30.76 7.67 -21.57
CA ARG A 108 -32.15 7.18 -21.58
C ARG A 108 -33.17 8.31 -21.65
N THR A 109 -32.89 9.42 -20.98
CA THR A 109 -33.77 10.59 -20.97
C THR A 109 -33.71 11.32 -22.31
N LEU A 110 -32.51 11.44 -22.89
CA LEU A 110 -32.29 12.07 -24.19
C LEU A 110 -33.02 11.30 -25.31
N GLN A 111 -33.01 9.98 -25.25
CA GLN A 111 -33.69 9.09 -26.21
C GLN A 111 -35.22 9.30 -26.25
N ALA A 112 -35.83 9.91 -25.23
CA ALA A 112 -37.25 10.21 -25.21
C ALA A 112 -37.63 11.48 -25.99
N TYR A 113 -36.65 12.28 -26.42
CA TYR A 113 -36.87 13.52 -27.16
C TYR A 113 -36.81 13.31 -28.69
N PRO A 114 -37.31 14.27 -29.49
CA PRO A 114 -37.17 14.24 -30.95
C PRO A 114 -35.71 14.23 -31.40
N GLN A 115 -35.44 13.57 -32.54
CA GLN A 115 -34.08 13.34 -33.04
C GLN A 115 -33.30 14.65 -33.25
N GLU A 116 -33.95 15.72 -33.72
CA GLU A 116 -33.25 17.00 -33.95
C GLU A 116 -32.69 17.58 -32.65
N LEU A 117 -33.39 17.41 -31.53
CA LEU A 117 -32.93 17.87 -30.23
C LEU A 117 -31.80 16.99 -29.69
N GLN A 118 -31.85 15.68 -29.93
CA GLN A 118 -30.77 14.75 -29.55
C GLN A 118 -29.46 15.12 -30.26
N GLU A 119 -29.52 15.34 -31.57
CA GLU A 119 -28.37 15.71 -32.39
C GLU A 119 -27.82 17.09 -32.00
N ALA A 120 -28.69 18.07 -31.75
CA ALA A 120 -28.27 19.38 -31.27
C ALA A 120 -27.55 19.29 -29.92
N PHE A 121 -28.12 18.54 -28.97
CA PHE A 121 -27.51 18.32 -27.65
C PHE A 121 -26.14 17.63 -27.76
N LEU A 122 -26.03 16.53 -28.51
CA LEU A 122 -24.78 15.77 -28.64
C LEU A 122 -23.66 16.60 -29.26
N ARG A 123 -23.94 17.39 -30.29
CA ARG A 123 -22.95 18.31 -30.88
C ARG A 123 -22.42 19.33 -29.87
N ASP A 124 -23.32 19.93 -29.09
CA ASP A 124 -22.93 20.94 -28.11
C ASP A 124 -22.18 20.28 -26.93
N TYR A 125 -22.59 19.08 -26.53
CA TYR A 125 -21.90 18.27 -25.52
C TYR A 125 -20.48 17.89 -25.93
N GLU A 126 -20.26 17.42 -27.16
CA GLU A 126 -18.93 17.11 -27.71
C GLU A 126 -18.03 18.33 -27.77
N ARG A 127 -18.58 19.50 -28.15
CA ARG A 127 -17.83 20.76 -28.15
C ARG A 127 -17.38 21.12 -26.75
N SER A 128 -18.29 21.14 -25.78
CA SER A 128 -17.95 21.47 -24.39
C SER A 128 -16.95 20.49 -23.77
N LEU A 129 -17.06 19.20 -24.09
CA LEU A 129 -16.09 18.19 -23.64
C LEU A 129 -14.70 18.48 -24.19
N SER A 130 -14.60 18.73 -25.50
CA SER A 130 -13.31 19.04 -26.17
C SER A 130 -12.64 20.30 -25.62
N GLU A 131 -13.42 21.32 -25.26
CA GLU A 131 -12.93 22.55 -24.62
C GLU A 131 -12.38 22.28 -23.20
N SER A 132 -13.06 21.41 -22.46
CA SER A 132 -12.65 21.05 -21.09
C SER A 132 -11.37 20.22 -21.03
N GLU A 133 -11.08 19.41 -22.05
CA GLU A 133 -9.86 18.60 -22.13
C GLU A 133 -8.61 19.43 -22.52
N GLN A 134 -8.80 20.64 -23.05
CA GLN A 134 -7.72 21.55 -23.46
C GLN A 134 -7.35 22.59 -22.39
N SER A 135 -8.13 22.69 -21.31
CA SER A 135 -7.94 23.64 -20.20
C SER A 135 -7.24 22.99 -19.01
#